data_AF-A0A256BBT1-F1
#
_entry.id   AF-A0A256BBT1-F1
#
_cell.length_a   1.000
_cell.length_b   1.000
_cell.length_c   1.000
_cell.angle_alpha   90.00
_cell.angle_beta   90.00
_cell.angle_gamma   90.00
#
_symmetry.space_group_name_H-M   'P 1'
#
loop_
_entity.id
_entity.type
_entity.pdbx_description
1 polymer ?
#
loop_
_entity_poly.entity_id
_entity_poly.type
_entity_poly.pdbx_seq_one_letter_code
_entity_poly.pdbx_strand_id
1 'polypeptide(L)' 'MPKLSKPPDPNDPEYQNLERRVNFYLHLAIYSACMTCMWFIQSITEKVWIWSIWVAVIWGILILGHGIWVLTQEKPIQKA' A
#
# COMPACT_ATOMS: atom_id res chain seq x y z
N MET A 1 -23.43 22.53 -2.48
CA MET A 1 -22.27 21.63 -2.32
C MET A 1 -21.03 22.35 -2.83
N PRO A 2 -19.88 22.25 -2.16
CA PRO A 2 -18.62 22.75 -2.72
C PRO A 2 -18.37 22.06 -4.06
N LYS A 3 -18.12 22.86 -5.11
CA LYS A 3 -17.71 22.35 -6.43
C LYS A 3 -16.20 22.17 -6.40
N LEU A 4 -15.73 20.98 -6.79
CA LEU A 4 -14.31 20.78 -7.04
C LEU A 4 -13.86 21.73 -8.15
N SER A 5 -12.69 22.34 -8.00
CA SER A 5 -12.10 23.23 -9.01
C SER A 5 -11.84 22.50 -10.32
N LYS A 6 -11.49 21.22 -10.23
CA LYS A 6 -11.32 20.30 -11.36
C LYS A 6 -12.03 18.98 -11.02
N PRO A 7 -12.98 18.51 -11.84
CA PRO A 7 -13.53 17.17 -11.66
C PRO A 7 -12.39 16.13 -11.85
N PRO A 8 -12.36 15.04 -11.06
CA PRO A 8 -11.36 14.00 -11.25
C PRO A 8 -11.53 13.36 -12.62
N ASP A 9 -10.48 13.43 -13.44
CA ASP A 9 -10.40 12.78 -14.75
C ASP A 9 -9.45 11.57 -14.63
N PRO A 10 -9.93 10.33 -14.83
CA PRO A 10 -9.09 9.13 -14.81
C PRO A 10 -7.95 9.13 -15.83
N ASN A 11 -8.05 9.92 -16.90
CA ASN A 11 -7.01 10.02 -17.93
C ASN A 11 -5.92 11.04 -17.58
N ASP A 12 -6.10 11.82 -16.51
CA ASP A 12 -5.11 12.80 -16.06
C ASP A 12 -3.89 12.09 -15.45
N PRO A 13 -2.67 12.29 -15.99
CA PRO A 13 -1.45 11.70 -15.44
C PRO A 13 -1.20 12.08 -13.97
N GLU A 14 -1.60 13.28 -13.55
CA GLU A 14 -1.46 13.73 -12.16
C GLU A 14 -2.38 12.92 -11.23
N TYR A 15 -3.63 12.71 -11.66
CA TYR A 15 -4.60 11.90 -10.94
C TYR A 15 -4.12 10.44 -10.82
N GLN A 16 -3.64 9.84 -11.91
CA GLN A 16 -3.13 8.46 -11.90
C GLN A 16 -1.93 8.26 -10.98
N ASN A 17 -1.01 9.24 -10.93
CA ASN A 17 0.14 9.19 -10.03
C ASN A 17 -0.27 9.29 -8.56
N LEU A 18 -1.22 10.19 -8.24
CA LEU A 18 -1.77 10.29 -6.88
C LEU A 18 -2.48 9.00 -6.49
N GLU A 19 -3.37 8.50 -7.35
CA GLU A 19 -4.13 7.27 -7.13
C GLU A 19 -3.19 6.09 -6.85
N ARG A 20 -2.14 5.93 -7.64
CA ARG A 20 -1.13 4.87 -7.46
C ARG A 20 -0.47 4.93 -6.08
N ARG A 21 -0.07 6.12 -5.64
CA ARG A 21 0.56 6.34 -4.33
C ARG A 21 -0.41 6.06 -3.18
N VAL A 22 -1.62 6.61 -3.26
CA VAL A 22 -2.67 6.39 -2.25
C VAL A 22 -2.99 4.90 -2.15
N ASN A 23 -3.12 4.20 -3.27
CA ASN A 23 -3.39 2.77 -3.28
C ASN A 23 -2.24 1.97 -2.64
N PHE A 24 -0.98 2.33 -2.89
CA PHE A 24 0.17 1.71 -2.23
C PHE A 24 0.17 1.95 -0.71
N TYR A 25 0.00 3.20 -0.26
CA TYR A 25 -0.02 3.51 1.17
C TYR A 25 -1.19 2.84 1.88
N LEU A 26 -2.36 2.74 1.24
CA LEU A 26 -3.50 2.01 1.78
C LEU A 26 -3.18 0.52 1.99
N HIS A 27 -2.59 -0.13 0.98
CA HIS A 27 -2.19 -1.53 1.08
C HIS A 27 -1.12 -1.75 2.17
N LEU A 28 -0.14 -0.85 2.27
CA LEU A 28 0.88 -0.88 3.30
C LEU A 28 0.29 -0.70 4.71
N ALA A 29 -0.69 0.20 4.86
CA ALA A 29 -1.38 0.44 6.13
C ALA A 29 -2.20 -0.78 6.56
N ILE A 30 -2.96 -1.39 5.65
CA ILE A 30 -3.72 -2.61 5.92
C ILE A 30 -2.80 -3.75 6.33
N TYR A 31 -1.72 -3.98 5.58
CA TYR A 31 -0.72 -4.99 5.91
C TYR A 31 -0.16 -4.78 7.32
N SER A 32 0.28 -3.56 7.63
CA SER A 32 0.86 -3.22 8.93
C SER A 32 -0.13 -3.40 10.08
N ALA A 33 -1.39 -2.99 9.89
CA ALA A 33 -2.45 -3.16 10.88
C ALA A 33 -2.75 -4.65 11.14
N CYS A 34 -2.88 -5.44 10.08
CA CYS A 34 -3.13 -6.88 10.17
C CYS A 34 -1.98 -7.62 10.86
N MET A 35 -0.73 -7.35 10.46
CA MET A 35 0.44 -8.03 11.05
C MET A 35 0.62 -7.65 12.52
N THR A 36 0.44 -6.37 12.87
CA THR A 36 0.55 -5.91 14.25
C THR A 36 -0.53 -6.54 15.13
N CYS A 37 -1.79 -6.57 14.68
CA CYS A 37 -2.89 -7.21 15.41
C CYS A 37 -2.63 -8.72 15.60
N MET A 38 -2.16 -9.40 14.55
CA MET A 38 -1.81 -10.82 14.59
C MET A 38 -0.73 -11.08 15.66
N TRP A 39 0.37 -10.35 15.64
CA TRP A 39 1.46 -10.52 16.59
C TRP A 39 1.08 -10.12 18.02
N PHE A 40 0.22 -9.12 18.18
CA PHE A 40 -0.34 -8.77 19.49
C PHE A 40 -1.13 -9.94 20.10
N ILE A 41 -2.01 -10.58 19.32
CA ILE A 41 -2.78 -11.75 19.77
C ILE A 41 -1.84 -12.92 20.08
N GLN A 42 -0.84 -13.18 19.24
CA GLN A 42 0.15 -14.24 19.49
C GLN A 42 0.95 -14.00 20.77
N SER A 43 1.23 -12.73 21.10
CA SER A 43 1.92 -12.36 22.33
C SER A 43 1.08 -12.61 23.58
N ILE A 44 -0.23 -12.33 23.53
CA ILE A 44 -1.16 -12.61 24.63
C ILE A 44 -1.41 -14.11 24.81
N THR A 45 -1.49 -14.84 23.70
CA THR A 45 -1.84 -16.27 23.70
C THR A 45 -0.62 -17.19 23.80
N GLU A 46 0.59 -16.63 23.78
CA GLU A 46 1.87 -17.35 23.73
C GLU A 46 1.93 -18.44 22.64
N LYS A 47 1.18 -18.24 21.55
CA LYS A 47 1.02 -19.22 20.49
C LYS A 47 1.45 -18.66 19.16
N VAL A 48 2.55 -19.18 18.63
CA VAL A 48 3.02 -18.87 17.27
C VAL A 48 2.41 -19.85 16.30
N TRP A 49 1.64 -19.35 15.33
CA TRP A 49 1.09 -20.19 14.26
C TRP A 49 1.96 -20.13 13.02
N ILE A 50 2.41 -21.29 12.54
CA ILE A 50 3.27 -21.38 11.35
C ILE A 50 2.66 -20.74 10.10
N TRP A 51 1.33 -20.83 9.93
CA TRP A 51 0.64 -20.23 8.79
C TRP A 51 0.73 -18.69 8.79
N SER A 52 0.79 -18.07 9.97
CA SER A 52 0.91 -16.61 10.09
C SER A 52 2.24 -16.09 9.56
N ILE A 53 3.31 -16.88 9.68
CA ILE A 53 4.65 -16.54 9.18
C ILE A 53 4.62 -16.50 7.64
N TRP A 54 4.09 -17.55 7.01
CA TRP A 54 4.04 -17.59 5.54
C TRP A 54 3.12 -16.52 4.96
N VAL A 55 1.98 -16.23 5.61
CA VAL A 55 1.10 -15.12 5.21
C VAL A 55 1.83 -13.78 5.30
N ALA A 56 2.55 -13.52 6.40
CA ALA A 56 3.33 -12.31 6.57
C ALA A 56 4.41 -12.17 5.48
N VAL A 57 5.14 -13.26 5.20
CA VAL A 57 6.21 -13.27 4.18
C VAL A 57 5.66 -13.04 2.78
N ILE A 58 4.64 -13.80 2.35
CA ILE A 58 4.07 -13.68 1.00
C ILE A 58 3.47 -12.30 0.79
N TRP A 59 2.68 -11.81 1.75
CA TRP A 59 2.06 -10.50 1.63
C TRP A 59 3.11 -9.37 1.71
N GLY A 60 4.13 -9.50 2.57
CA GLY A 60 5.27 -8.59 2.62
C GLY A 60 6.00 -8.49 1.28
N ILE A 61 6.22 -9.62 0.59
CA ILE A 61 6.81 -9.64 -0.75
C ILE A 61 5.92 -8.90 -1.77
N LEU A 62 4.59 -9.09 -1.71
CA LEU A 62 3.65 -8.37 -2.58
C LEU A 62 3.70 -6.86 -2.35
N ILE A 63 3.78 -6.41 -1.09
CA ILE A 63 3.91 -4.98 -0.75
C ILE A 63 5.24 -4.43 -1.26
N LEU A 64 6.35 -5.15 -1.08
CA LEU A 64 7.66 -4.75 -1.60
C LEU A 64 7.65 -4.62 -3.13
N GLY A 65 7.09 -5.62 -3.82
CA GLY A 65 6.92 -5.59 -5.27
C GLY A 65 6.07 -4.41 -5.73
N HIS A 66 4.95 -4.14 -5.03
CA HIS A 66 4.10 -3.00 -5.32
C HIS A 66 4.83 -1.67 -5.09
N GLY A 67 5.59 -1.54 -4.00
CA GLY A 67 6.38 -0.34 -3.70
C GLY A 67 7.44 -0.06 -4.76
N ILE A 68 8.20 -1.08 -5.19
CA ILE A 68 9.19 -0.95 -6.27
C ILE A 68 8.50 -0.50 -7.57
N TRP A 69 7.35 -1.09 -7.89
CA TRP A 69 6.59 -0.73 -9.07
C TRP A 69 6.11 0.73 -9.03
N VAL A 70 5.55 1.19 -7.91
CA VAL A 70 5.14 2.59 -7.73
C VAL A 70 6.35 3.50 -7.92
N LEU A 71 7.44 3.27 -7.18
CA LEU A 71 8.66 4.10 -7.25
C LEU A 71 9.29 4.12 -8.66
N THR A 72 9.21 3.02 -9.41
CA THR A 72 9.73 2.96 -10.79
C THR A 72 8.86 3.78 -11.75
N GLN A 73 7.55 3.86 -11.50
CA GLN A 73 6.64 4.66 -12.31
C GLN A 73 6.62 6.14 -11.91
N GLU A 74 7.23 6.49 -10.78
CA GLU A 74 7.47 7.86 -10.35
C GLU A 74 8.62 8.55 -11.11
N LYS A 75 9.05 8.01 -12.27
CA LYS A 75 10.00 8.72 -13.14
C LYS A 75 9.54 10.18 -13.27
N PRO A 76 10.37 11.15 -12.84
CA PRO A 76 9.98 12.53 -12.96
C PRO A 76 9.74 12.76 -14.44
N ILE A 77 8.60 13.37 -14.76
CA ILE A 77 8.49 14.17 -15.97
C ILE A 77 9.65 15.16 -15.85
N GLN A 78 10.78 14.82 -16.48
CA GLN A 78 11.95 15.66 -16.48
C GLN A 78 11.54 16.88 -17.29
N LYS A 79 11.35 17.95 -16.53
CA LYS A 79 11.12 19.35 -16.88
C LYS A 79 11.40 19.71 -18.35
N ALA A 80 10.39 20.36 -18.95
CA ALA A 80 10.43 21.42 -19.96
C ALA A 80 11.73 21.66 -20.73
#